data_AF-A0A812W633-F1
#
_entry.id   AF-A0A812W633-F1
#
_cell.length_a   1.000
_cell.length_b   1.000
_cell.length_c   1.000
_cell.angle_alpha   90.00
_cell.angle_beta   90.00
_cell.angle_gamma   90.00
#
_symmetry.space_group_name_H-M   'P 1'
#
loop_
_entity.id
_entity.type
_entity.pdbx_description
1 polymer ?
#
loop_
_entity_poly.entity_id
_entity_poly.type
_entity_poly.pdbx_seq_one_letter_code
_entity_poly.pdbx_strand_id
1 'polypeptide(L)'
;MLNIQFSMVELQNRCSDQGALVEENADAFQKASEELAEKEEALEQAIQRQQELRQQMSAASTALQGQVRQLSQELEHCQAAKSTAQSAVSRLQDENASLAAQLLQVNTEMESLRERLHEQEAAAVRRQTQLEDEIQGLVQLASKSQDGWSSPAFTLEDRGRSTPEPGVDGAGAAPSFCEATPLVPSVLIAAEIDLGPASSGRATLTVSPWQTSSDYNSVVKEFLAHHRVKPIFEKAVVLYLEDLERSATTFPLLVKASLTEIYSRYG
;
A
#
# COMPACT_ATOMS: atom_id res chain seq x y z
N MET A 1 56.17 -95.88 -49.37
CA MET A 1 54.80 -95.98 -48.81
C MET A 1 54.64 -95.08 -47.58
N LEU A 2 55.57 -95.12 -46.61
CA LEU A 2 55.56 -94.25 -45.42
C LEU A 2 55.47 -92.73 -45.72
N ASN A 3 56.18 -92.23 -46.74
CA ASN A 3 56.21 -90.79 -47.04
C ASN A 3 54.82 -90.20 -47.37
N ILE A 4 53.96 -90.97 -48.03
CA ILE A 4 52.61 -90.53 -48.40
C ILE A 4 51.69 -90.44 -47.17
N GLN A 5 51.84 -91.37 -46.22
CA GLN A 5 51.06 -91.37 -44.99
C GLN A 5 51.42 -90.18 -44.10
N PHE A 6 52.72 -89.85 -43.98
CA PHE A 6 53.15 -88.65 -43.25
C PHE A 6 52.58 -87.37 -43.87
N SER A 7 52.70 -87.18 -45.18
CA SER A 7 52.14 -85.98 -45.84
C SER A 7 50.62 -85.87 -45.70
N MET A 8 49.90 -87.00 -45.65
CA MET A 8 48.45 -87.01 -45.43
C MET A 8 48.09 -86.55 -44.02
N VAL A 9 48.80 -87.03 -43.00
CA VAL A 9 48.60 -86.59 -41.61
C VAL A 9 48.98 -85.12 -41.44
N GLU A 10 50.06 -84.65 -42.07
CA GLU A 10 50.45 -83.23 -42.07
C GLU A 10 49.38 -82.34 -42.70
N LEU A 11 48.80 -82.76 -43.83
CA LEU A 11 47.70 -82.03 -44.47
C LEU A 11 46.47 -81.99 -43.57
N GLN A 12 46.11 -83.11 -42.95
CA GLN A 12 44.96 -83.20 -42.04
C GLN A 12 45.13 -82.29 -40.82
N ASN A 13 46.30 -82.31 -40.19
CA ASN A 13 46.61 -81.42 -39.08
C ASN A 13 46.53 -79.96 -39.51
N ARG A 14 47.13 -79.60 -40.66
CA ARG A 14 47.01 -78.24 -41.21
C ARG A 14 45.57 -77.82 -41.48
N CYS A 15 44.74 -78.71 -42.03
CA CYS A 15 43.33 -78.42 -42.25
C CYS A 15 42.57 -78.25 -40.93
N SER A 16 42.88 -79.05 -39.91
CA SER A 16 42.31 -78.93 -38.57
C SER A 16 42.69 -77.61 -37.91
N ASP A 17 43.99 -77.25 -37.96
CA ASP A 17 44.50 -75.99 -37.42
C ASP A 17 43.90 -74.78 -38.15
N GLN A 18 43.78 -74.86 -39.48
CA GLN A 18 43.09 -73.83 -40.26
C GLN A 18 41.61 -73.73 -39.90
N GLY A 19 40.93 -74.85 -39.66
CA GLY A 19 39.54 -74.86 -39.19
C GLY A 19 39.39 -74.14 -37.86
N ALA A 20 40.24 -74.48 -36.88
CA ALA A 20 40.24 -73.83 -35.56
C ALA A 20 40.54 -72.33 -35.64
N LEU A 21 41.49 -71.92 -36.48
CA LEU A 21 41.80 -70.50 -36.71
C LEU A 21 40.65 -69.74 -37.38
N VAL A 22 39.88 -70.39 -38.26
CA VAL A 22 38.70 -69.78 -38.90
C VAL A 22 37.57 -69.61 -37.88
N GLU A 23 37.35 -70.61 -37.03
CA GLU A 23 36.36 -70.54 -35.94
C GLU A 23 36.71 -69.41 -34.95
N GLU A 24 37.96 -69.34 -34.48
CA GLU A 24 38.40 -68.28 -33.58
C GLU A 24 38.28 -66.89 -34.21
N ASN A 25 38.62 -66.74 -35.50
CA ASN A 25 38.42 -65.47 -36.21
C ASN A 25 36.94 -65.10 -36.36
N ALA A 26 36.06 -66.08 -36.58
CA ALA A 26 34.62 -65.84 -36.67
C ALA A 26 34.06 -65.35 -35.33
N ASP A 27 34.43 -66.00 -34.23
CA ASP A 27 34.02 -65.61 -32.88
C ASP A 27 34.57 -64.23 -32.49
N ALA A 28 35.84 -63.96 -32.81
CA ALA A 28 36.45 -62.65 -32.56
C ALA A 28 35.76 -61.54 -33.38
N PHE A 29 35.41 -61.81 -34.63
CA PHE A 29 34.67 -60.87 -35.47
C PHE A 29 33.25 -60.63 -34.94
N GLN A 30 32.54 -61.68 -34.54
CA GLN A 30 31.21 -61.55 -33.97
C GLN A 30 31.24 -60.71 -32.70
N LYS A 31 32.18 -60.99 -31.79
CA LYS A 31 32.34 -60.21 -30.55
C LYS A 31 32.69 -58.75 -30.82
N ALA A 32 33.57 -58.48 -31.78
CA ALA A 32 33.90 -57.12 -32.18
C ALA A 32 32.69 -56.38 -32.78
N SER A 33 31.85 -57.10 -33.54
CA SER A 33 30.61 -56.55 -34.10
C SER A 33 29.57 -56.23 -33.03
N GLU A 34 29.42 -57.08 -32.01
CA GLU A 34 28.52 -56.85 -30.88
C GLU A 34 28.98 -55.65 -30.05
N GLU A 35 30.27 -55.56 -29.72
CA GLU A 35 30.84 -54.42 -28.98
C GLU A 35 30.71 -53.11 -29.77
N LEU A 36 30.85 -53.16 -31.10
CA LEU A 36 30.65 -51.99 -31.95
C LEU A 36 29.18 -51.52 -31.91
N ALA A 37 28.22 -52.45 -32.01
CA ALA A 37 26.80 -52.14 -31.93
C ALA A 37 26.42 -51.51 -30.57
N GLU A 38 26.95 -52.04 -29.46
CA GLU A 38 26.74 -51.46 -28.12
C GLU A 38 27.30 -50.03 -28.01
N LYS A 39 28.48 -49.79 -28.60
CA LYS A 39 29.09 -48.45 -28.62
C LYS A 39 28.31 -47.47 -29.50
N GLU A 40 27.79 -47.92 -30.64
CA GLU A 40 26.93 -47.12 -31.51
C GLU A 40 25.64 -46.72 -30.78
N GLU A 41 24.98 -47.65 -30.10
CA GLU A 41 23.79 -47.35 -29.29
C GLU A 41 24.10 -46.36 -28.16
N ALA A 42 25.20 -46.55 -27.44
CA ALA A 42 25.63 -45.64 -26.38
C ALA A 42 25.94 -44.23 -26.91
N LEU A 43 26.54 -44.14 -28.11
CA LEU A 43 26.83 -42.87 -28.77
C LEU A 43 25.54 -42.16 -29.20
N GLU A 44 24.58 -42.88 -29.78
CA GLU A 44 23.26 -42.33 -30.13
C GLU A 44 22.54 -41.76 -28.90
N GLN A 45 22.50 -42.52 -27.80
CA GLN A 45 21.92 -42.04 -26.54
C GLN A 45 22.64 -40.80 -26.00
N ALA A 46 23.98 -40.75 -26.09
CA ALA A 46 24.76 -39.60 -25.67
C ALA A 46 24.47 -38.36 -26.52
N ILE A 47 24.34 -38.51 -27.84
CA ILE A 47 23.97 -37.44 -28.77
C ILE A 47 22.56 -36.93 -28.45
N GLN A 48 21.60 -37.82 -28.21
CA GLN A 48 20.23 -37.43 -27.87
C GLN A 48 20.19 -36.63 -26.58
N ARG A 49 20.85 -37.09 -25.51
CA ARG A 49 20.96 -36.34 -24.25
C ARG A 49 21.63 -34.97 -24.45
N GLN A 50 22.66 -34.89 -25.29
CA GLN A 50 23.32 -33.62 -25.59
C GLN A 50 22.36 -32.65 -26.32
N GLN A 51 21.55 -33.13 -27.25
CA GLN A 51 20.55 -32.33 -27.94
C GLN A 51 19.47 -31.83 -26.99
N GLU A 52 18.95 -32.69 -26.11
CA GLU A 52 17.97 -32.32 -25.08
C GLU A 52 18.52 -31.24 -24.14
N LEU A 53 19.76 -31.40 -23.65
CA LEU A 53 20.41 -30.39 -22.80
C LEU A 53 20.59 -29.06 -23.53
N ARG A 54 20.93 -29.07 -24.82
CA ARG A 54 21.02 -27.85 -25.63
C ARG A 54 19.67 -27.16 -25.78
N GLN A 55 18.59 -27.92 -25.97
CA GLN A 55 17.23 -27.37 -26.04
C GLN A 55 16.79 -26.78 -24.70
N GLN A 56 17.09 -27.45 -23.59
CA GLN A 56 16.81 -26.91 -22.25
C GLN A 56 17.60 -25.62 -22.00
N MET A 57 18.88 -25.59 -22.39
CA MET A 57 19.73 -24.41 -22.24
C MET A 57 19.22 -23.24 -23.09
N SER A 58 18.81 -23.48 -24.33
CA SER A 58 18.25 -22.42 -25.18
C SER A 58 16.92 -21.90 -24.63
N ALA A 59 16.03 -22.79 -24.19
CA ALA A 59 14.77 -22.41 -23.56
C ALA A 59 14.97 -21.58 -22.29
N ALA A 60 15.88 -22.01 -21.41
CA ALA A 60 16.23 -21.28 -20.20
C ALA A 60 16.83 -19.89 -20.51
N SER A 61 17.71 -19.81 -21.52
CA SER A 61 18.30 -18.55 -21.98
C SER A 61 17.24 -17.58 -22.51
N THR A 62 16.32 -18.06 -23.35
CA THR A 62 15.21 -17.23 -23.86
C THR A 62 14.28 -16.77 -22.75
N ALA A 63 13.94 -17.64 -21.79
CA ALA A 63 13.12 -17.27 -20.65
C ALA A 63 13.80 -16.20 -19.78
N LEU A 64 15.10 -16.37 -19.50
CA LEU A 64 15.88 -15.40 -18.74
C LEU A 64 16.01 -14.06 -19.47
N GLN A 65 16.25 -14.06 -20.79
CA GLN A 65 16.26 -12.85 -21.60
C GLN A 65 14.90 -12.13 -21.58
N GLY A 66 13.80 -12.89 -21.61
CA GLY A 66 12.45 -12.36 -21.46
C GLY A 66 12.24 -11.66 -20.12
N GLN A 67 12.64 -12.31 -19.02
CA GLN A 67 12.55 -11.72 -17.67
C GLN A 67 13.43 -10.47 -17.52
N VAL A 68 14.66 -10.50 -18.03
CA VAL A 68 15.55 -9.33 -17.99
C VAL A 68 14.93 -8.16 -18.76
N ARG A 69 14.32 -8.41 -19.92
CA ARG A 69 13.64 -7.38 -20.70
C ARG A 69 12.44 -6.81 -19.96
N GLN A 70 11.63 -7.66 -19.33
CA GLN A 70 10.47 -7.24 -18.55
C GLN A 70 10.88 -6.37 -17.35
N LEU A 71 11.86 -6.83 -16.56
CA LEU A 71 12.35 -6.08 -15.40
C LEU A 71 12.95 -4.74 -15.79
N SER A 72 13.66 -4.66 -16.92
CA SER A 72 14.17 -3.40 -17.45
C SER A 72 13.03 -2.43 -17.81
N GLN A 73 11.96 -2.91 -18.45
CA GLN A 73 10.79 -2.09 -18.79
C GLN A 73 10.05 -1.61 -17.53
N GLU A 74 9.88 -2.47 -16.53
CA GLU A 74 9.26 -2.11 -15.25
C GLU A 74 10.10 -1.06 -14.50
N LEU A 75 11.43 -1.19 -14.53
CA LEU A 75 12.36 -0.21 -13.96
C LEU A 75 12.26 1.15 -14.66
N GLU A 76 12.21 1.18 -15.99
CA GLU A 76 12.01 2.41 -16.77
C GLU A 76 10.66 3.07 -16.44
N HIS A 77 9.58 2.29 -16.36
CA HIS A 77 8.26 2.79 -15.96
C HIS A 77 8.26 3.35 -14.54
N CYS A 78 8.90 2.66 -13.60
CA CYS A 78 9.02 3.13 -12.21
C CYS A 78 9.83 4.44 -12.13
N GLN A 79 10.92 4.56 -12.90
CA GLN A 79 11.70 5.79 -12.96
C GLN A 79 10.91 6.96 -13.55
N ALA A 80 10.12 6.73 -14.60
CA ALA A 80 9.24 7.75 -15.18
C ALA A 80 8.11 8.16 -14.20
N ALA A 81 7.52 7.20 -13.49
CA ALA A 81 6.53 7.49 -12.44
C ALA A 81 7.15 8.28 -11.28
N LYS A 82 8.38 7.95 -10.88
CA LYS A 82 9.12 8.68 -9.84
C LYS A 82 9.41 10.12 -10.25
N SER A 83 9.88 10.36 -11.48
CA SER A 83 10.19 11.72 -11.95
C SER A 83 8.95 12.60 -12.06
N THR A 84 7.84 12.05 -12.54
CA THR A 84 6.55 12.75 -12.59
C THR A 84 6.03 13.07 -11.19
N ALA A 85 6.09 12.13 -10.25
CA ALA A 85 5.72 12.37 -8.86
C ALA A 85 6.60 13.45 -8.20
N GLN A 86 7.92 13.42 -8.45
CA GLN A 86 8.83 14.44 -7.94
C GLN A 86 8.50 15.83 -8.48
N SER A 87 8.19 15.95 -9.77
CA SER A 87 7.76 17.22 -10.36
C SER A 87 6.44 17.73 -9.74
N ALA A 88 5.47 16.84 -9.50
CA ALA A 88 4.22 17.20 -8.84
C ALA A 88 4.45 17.67 -7.39
N VAL A 89 5.33 17.01 -6.65
CA VAL A 89 5.69 17.42 -5.28
C VAL A 89 6.32 18.81 -5.27
N SER A 90 7.30 19.08 -6.15
CA SER A 90 7.90 20.42 -6.25
C SER A 90 6.85 21.49 -6.57
N ARG A 91 5.95 21.20 -7.51
CA ARG A 91 4.86 22.12 -7.85
C ARG A 91 3.93 22.39 -6.66
N LEU A 92 3.52 21.36 -5.92
CA LEU A 92 2.68 21.53 -4.73
C LEU A 92 3.40 22.28 -3.61
N GLN A 93 4.72 22.11 -3.48
CA GLN A 93 5.52 22.89 -2.54
C GLN A 93 5.52 24.37 -2.91
N ASP A 94 5.68 24.70 -4.20
CA ASP A 94 5.62 26.07 -4.69
C ASP A 94 4.23 26.70 -4.49
N GLU A 95 3.17 25.94 -4.79
CA GLU A 95 1.77 26.37 -4.55
C GLU A 95 1.50 26.62 -3.06
N ASN A 96 1.97 25.73 -2.17
CA ASN A 96 1.82 25.89 -0.73
C ASN A 96 2.60 27.11 -0.20
N ALA A 97 3.84 27.33 -0.69
CA ALA A 97 4.60 28.52 -0.36
C ALA A 97 3.90 29.81 -0.80
N SER A 98 3.28 29.80 -1.99
CA SER A 98 2.48 30.92 -2.49
C SER A 98 1.24 31.17 -1.63
N LEU A 99 0.50 30.13 -1.27
CA LEU A 99 -0.68 30.25 -0.40
C LEU A 99 -0.32 30.72 1.00
N ALA A 100 0.78 30.24 1.58
CA ALA A 100 1.28 30.69 2.86
C ALA A 100 1.62 32.19 2.84
N ALA A 101 2.25 32.68 1.76
CA ALA A 101 2.52 34.10 1.58
C ALA A 101 1.22 34.94 1.47
N GLN A 102 0.22 34.45 0.75
CA GLN A 102 -1.09 35.11 0.64
C GLN A 102 -1.82 35.16 1.99
N LEU A 103 -1.82 34.07 2.76
CA LEU A 103 -2.42 34.04 4.10
C LEU A 103 -1.73 35.02 5.04
N LEU A 104 -0.40 35.11 4.98
CA LEU A 104 0.34 36.10 5.76
C LEU A 104 -0.04 37.53 5.36
N GLN A 105 -0.14 37.81 4.06
CA GLN A 105 -0.59 39.12 3.58
C GLN A 105 -1.99 39.46 4.10
N VAL A 106 -2.97 38.57 3.94
CA VAL A 106 -4.35 38.80 4.41
C VAL A 106 -4.39 38.99 5.93
N ASN A 107 -3.59 38.24 6.69
CA ASN A 107 -3.49 38.44 8.14
C ASN A 107 -2.95 39.83 8.48
N THR A 108 -1.89 40.29 7.80
CA THR A 108 -1.36 41.65 8.01
C THR A 108 -2.36 42.74 7.63
N GLU A 109 -3.13 42.54 6.56
CA GLU A 109 -4.19 43.46 6.15
C GLU A 109 -5.32 43.48 7.19
N MET A 110 -5.75 42.31 7.69
CA MET A 110 -6.76 42.20 8.74
C MET A 110 -6.31 42.86 10.05
N GLU A 111 -5.05 42.68 10.47
CA GLU A 111 -4.47 43.35 11.63
C GLU A 111 -4.50 44.87 11.47
N SER A 112 -4.09 45.39 10.30
CA SER A 112 -4.14 46.82 10.02
C SER A 112 -5.56 47.40 10.05
N LEU A 113 -6.56 46.63 9.60
CA LEU A 113 -7.97 47.04 9.66
C LEU A 113 -8.49 47.04 11.10
N ARG A 114 -8.09 46.06 11.93
CA ARG A 114 -8.44 46.02 13.35
C ARG A 114 -7.84 47.21 14.10
N GLU A 115 -6.59 47.56 13.83
CA GLU A 115 -5.96 48.75 14.42
C GLU A 115 -6.72 50.04 14.04
N ARG A 116 -7.06 50.22 12.76
CA ARG A 116 -7.86 51.37 12.31
C ARG A 116 -9.24 51.43 12.97
N LEU A 117 -9.89 50.28 13.17
CA LEU A 117 -11.19 50.19 13.83
C LEU A 117 -11.06 50.60 15.30
N HIS A 118 -10.04 50.12 16.02
CA HIS A 118 -9.77 50.55 17.39
C HIS A 118 -9.43 52.05 17.50
N GLU A 119 -8.68 52.61 16.55
CA GLU A 119 -8.44 54.06 16.51
C GLU A 119 -9.73 54.84 16.30
N GLN A 120 -10.62 54.37 15.42
CA GLN A 120 -11.91 54.99 15.16
C GLN A 120 -12.83 54.92 16.39
N GLU A 121 -12.89 53.78 17.07
CA GLU A 121 -13.62 53.60 18.32
C GLU A 121 -13.08 54.54 19.40
N ALA A 122 -11.77 54.60 19.60
CA ALA A 122 -11.15 55.51 20.57
C ALA A 122 -11.43 56.98 20.25
N ALA A 123 -11.42 57.38 18.97
CA ALA A 123 -11.78 58.72 18.55
C ALA A 123 -13.26 59.04 18.78
N ALA A 124 -14.16 58.07 18.55
CA ALA A 124 -15.58 58.21 18.82
C ALA A 124 -15.86 58.37 20.33
N VAL A 125 -15.22 57.55 21.18
CA VAL A 125 -15.32 57.65 22.64
C VAL A 125 -14.83 59.01 23.13
N ARG A 126 -13.69 59.50 22.64
CA ARG A 126 -13.17 60.85 23.01
C ARG A 126 -14.15 61.97 22.66
N ARG A 127 -14.79 61.89 21.49
CA ARG A 127 -15.82 62.88 21.10
C ARG A 127 -17.05 62.78 22.00
N GLN A 128 -17.48 61.57 22.35
CA GLN A 128 -18.60 61.37 23.26
C GLN A 128 -18.30 61.98 24.64
N THR A 129 -17.11 61.72 25.21
CA THR A 129 -16.72 62.31 26.49
C THR A 129 -16.65 63.84 26.44
N GLN A 130 -16.17 64.42 25.32
CA GLN A 130 -16.17 65.87 25.13
C GLN A 130 -17.59 66.45 25.13
N LEU A 131 -18.52 65.81 24.41
CA LEU A 131 -19.92 66.23 24.39
C LEU A 131 -20.59 66.08 25.75
N GLU A 132 -20.29 65.00 26.48
CA GLU A 132 -20.78 64.80 27.85
C GLU A 132 -20.28 65.89 28.81
N ASP A 133 -19.00 66.26 28.73
CA ASP A 133 -18.41 67.36 29.50
C ASP A 133 -19.05 68.72 29.15
N GLU A 134 -19.29 68.99 27.86
CA GLU A 134 -19.99 70.18 27.39
C GLU A 134 -21.43 70.24 27.93
N ILE A 135 -22.17 69.13 27.85
CA ILE A 135 -23.54 69.01 28.39
C ILE A 135 -23.52 69.24 29.90
N GLN A 136 -22.60 68.62 30.64
CA GLN A 136 -22.48 68.83 32.09
C GLN A 136 -22.15 70.29 32.41
N GLY A 137 -21.27 70.93 31.65
CA GLY A 137 -20.96 72.35 31.79
C GLY A 137 -22.19 73.24 31.59
N LEU A 138 -22.98 72.97 30.55
CA LEU A 138 -24.25 73.66 30.29
C LEU A 138 -25.28 73.44 31.40
N VAL A 139 -25.41 72.21 31.92
CA VAL A 139 -26.30 71.89 33.04
C VAL A 139 -25.89 72.63 34.30
N GLN A 140 -24.60 72.70 34.64
CA GLN A 140 -24.12 73.47 35.79
C GLN A 140 -24.38 74.98 35.65
N LEU A 141 -24.24 75.53 34.44
CA LEU A 141 -24.58 76.93 34.15
C LEU A 141 -26.09 77.17 34.27
N ALA A 142 -26.91 76.26 33.77
CA ALA A 142 -28.37 76.33 33.92
C ALA A 142 -28.79 76.25 35.39
N SER A 143 -28.19 75.35 36.19
CA SER A 143 -28.44 75.24 37.64
C SER A 143 -28.06 76.51 38.41
N LYS A 144 -27.02 77.25 37.98
CA LYS A 144 -26.69 78.57 38.57
C LYS A 144 -27.64 79.69 38.15
N SER A 145 -28.31 79.56 37.00
CA SER A 145 -29.32 80.51 36.53
C SER A 145 -30.72 80.19 37.05
N GLN A 146 -30.93 79.03 37.69
CA GLN A 146 -32.22 78.54 38.14
C GLN A 146 -32.45 78.75 39.66
N ASP A 147 -32.09 79.92 40.18
CA ASP A 147 -32.57 80.40 41.49
C ASP A 147 -33.90 81.20 41.38
N GLY A 148 -34.55 81.20 40.21
CA GLY A 148 -35.69 82.10 39.95
C GLY A 148 -37.00 81.47 39.52
N TRP A 149 -37.07 80.21 39.10
CA TRP A 149 -38.30 79.66 38.50
C TRP A 149 -38.53 78.21 38.95
N SER A 150 -39.43 78.06 39.91
CA SER A 150 -39.99 76.78 40.33
C SER A 150 -41.08 76.30 39.37
N SER A 151 -40.91 75.07 38.86
CA SER A 151 -41.93 74.07 38.48
C SER A 151 -42.89 74.37 37.30
N PRO A 152 -43.47 73.36 36.61
CA PRO A 152 -43.88 72.05 37.15
C PRO A 152 -43.52 70.80 36.33
N ALA A 153 -43.78 69.67 36.97
CA ALA A 153 -43.84 68.33 36.42
C ALA A 153 -44.70 68.26 35.14
N PHE A 154 -44.18 67.59 34.11
CA PHE A 154 -44.93 67.16 32.94
C PHE A 154 -44.71 65.65 32.75
N THR A 155 -45.67 64.87 33.25
CA THR A 155 -45.90 63.47 32.95
C THR A 155 -46.53 63.36 31.56
N LEU A 156 -45.90 62.63 30.63
CA LEU A 156 -46.57 62.12 29.45
C LEU A 156 -46.13 60.67 29.21
N GLU A 157 -47.01 59.76 29.58
CA GLU A 157 -47.10 58.41 29.02
C GLU A 157 -47.37 58.51 27.51
N ASP A 158 -46.80 57.61 26.70
CA ASP A 158 -47.56 56.65 25.88
C ASP A 158 -46.75 56.11 24.68
N ARG A 159 -46.78 54.77 24.58
CA ARG A 159 -46.64 53.89 23.39
C ARG A 159 -45.51 54.07 22.37
N GLY A 160 -44.66 53.04 22.37
CA GLY A 160 -43.88 52.61 21.21
C GLY A 160 -43.38 51.16 21.30
N ARG A 161 -44.22 50.24 21.78
CA ARG A 161 -43.95 48.79 21.76
C ARG A 161 -44.25 48.25 20.35
N SER A 162 -43.21 47.90 19.61
CA SER A 162 -43.29 46.96 18.48
C SER A 162 -42.03 46.10 18.45
N THR A 163 -42.07 44.96 19.14
CA THR A 163 -41.48 43.73 18.62
C THR A 163 -42.30 43.27 17.40
N PRO A 164 -41.66 42.69 16.37
CA PRO A 164 -41.62 41.23 16.32
C PRO A 164 -40.29 40.68 15.78
N GLU A 165 -39.70 39.74 16.52
CA GLU A 165 -39.27 38.47 15.90
C GLU A 165 -40.48 37.49 15.98
N PRO A 166 -40.57 36.35 15.26
CA PRO A 166 -39.54 35.56 14.58
C PRO A 166 -39.99 34.92 13.23
N GLY A 167 -39.14 34.10 12.59
CA GLY A 167 -39.55 33.19 11.50
C GLY A 167 -38.48 33.01 10.42
N VAL A 168 -37.51 32.11 10.58
CA VAL A 168 -37.58 30.68 10.20
C VAL A 168 -37.52 30.49 8.68
N ASP A 169 -36.36 30.05 8.18
CA ASP A 169 -36.15 28.96 7.20
C ASP A 169 -34.92 29.19 6.32
N GLY A 170 -33.94 28.31 6.48
CA GLY A 170 -32.72 28.31 5.66
C GLY A 170 -31.63 27.38 6.18
N ALA A 171 -32.03 26.26 6.80
CA ALA A 171 -31.14 25.14 6.99
C ALA A 171 -30.75 24.54 5.63
N GLY A 172 -29.49 24.14 5.51
CA GLY A 172 -29.11 23.07 4.59
C GLY A 172 -28.60 23.53 3.22
N ALA A 173 -27.33 23.92 3.19
CA ALA A 173 -26.44 23.47 2.13
C ALA A 173 -25.01 23.58 2.63
N ALA A 174 -24.59 22.60 3.44
CA ALA A 174 -23.18 22.23 3.41
C ALA A 174 -22.85 21.89 1.95
N PRO A 175 -21.90 22.57 1.28
CA PRO A 175 -21.23 21.92 0.18
C PRO A 175 -20.49 20.74 0.81
N SER A 176 -21.08 19.55 0.66
CA SER A 176 -20.36 18.29 0.68
C SER A 176 -19.34 18.34 -0.44
N PHE A 177 -18.27 19.09 -0.24
CA PHE A 177 -17.02 18.81 -0.91
C PHE A 177 -16.49 17.56 -0.24
N CYS A 178 -16.72 16.44 -0.90
CA CYS A 178 -15.85 15.27 -0.82
C CYS A 178 -14.47 15.69 -1.31
N GLU A 179 -13.79 16.50 -0.51
CA GLU A 179 -12.37 16.71 -0.65
C GLU A 179 -11.75 15.49 -0.01
N ALA A 180 -11.39 14.55 -0.88
CA ALA A 180 -10.55 13.43 -0.54
C ALA A 180 -9.22 13.99 -0.01
N THR A 181 -9.20 14.34 1.27
CA THR A 181 -7.97 14.35 2.05
C THR A 181 -7.25 13.06 1.73
N PRO A 182 -5.96 13.10 1.34
CA PRO A 182 -5.17 11.89 1.28
C PRO A 182 -5.08 11.39 2.72
N LEU A 183 -6.01 10.51 3.11
CA LEU A 183 -5.91 9.78 4.36
C LEU A 183 -4.58 9.05 4.27
N VAL A 184 -3.63 9.54 5.07
CA VAL A 184 -2.53 8.73 5.60
C VAL A 184 -3.10 7.32 5.81
N PRO A 185 -2.48 6.25 5.27
CA PRO A 185 -3.06 4.92 5.39
C PRO A 185 -3.26 4.62 6.87
N SER A 186 -4.52 4.72 7.33
CA SER A 186 -4.94 4.55 8.73
C SER A 186 -4.93 3.08 9.14
N VAL A 187 -4.32 2.25 8.30
CA VAL A 187 -4.30 0.80 8.35
C VAL A 187 -2.87 0.33 8.11
N LEU A 188 -2.29 -0.34 9.10
CA LEU A 188 -0.98 -0.97 9.05
C LEU A 188 -1.08 -2.34 8.36
N ILE A 189 -2.08 -3.14 8.73
CA ILE A 189 -2.39 -4.46 8.14
C ILE A 189 -3.89 -4.54 7.85
N ALA A 190 -4.24 -4.92 6.62
CA ALA A 190 -5.58 -5.32 6.22
C ALA A 190 -5.56 -6.78 5.78
N ALA A 191 -6.14 -7.68 6.59
CA ALA A 191 -6.26 -9.10 6.27
C ALA A 191 -7.70 -9.42 5.85
N GLU A 192 -7.92 -9.73 4.57
CA GLU A 192 -9.18 -10.28 4.07
C GLU A 192 -9.21 -11.78 4.43
N ILE A 193 -9.94 -12.12 5.50
CA ILE A 193 -10.04 -13.48 6.02
C ILE A 193 -11.33 -14.14 5.50
N ASP A 194 -11.18 -15.26 4.80
CA ASP A 194 -12.31 -16.12 4.44
C ASP A 194 -12.76 -16.94 5.65
N LEU A 195 -13.97 -16.64 6.15
CA LEU A 195 -14.56 -17.29 7.31
C LEU A 195 -15.26 -18.61 6.97
N GLY A 196 -15.22 -19.04 5.70
CA GLY A 196 -15.83 -20.27 5.23
C GLY A 196 -17.36 -20.22 5.12
N PRO A 197 -18.01 -21.33 4.75
CA PRO A 197 -19.44 -21.36 4.41
C PRO A 197 -20.38 -21.21 5.62
N ALA A 198 -19.87 -21.33 6.84
CA ALA A 198 -20.67 -21.34 8.07
C ALA A 198 -20.88 -19.94 8.70
N SER A 199 -20.08 -18.95 8.31
CA SER A 199 -20.10 -17.57 8.82
C SER A 199 -20.05 -16.63 7.63
N SER A 200 -20.93 -15.62 7.58
CA SER A 200 -21.20 -14.76 6.42
C SER A 200 -19.94 -14.22 5.71
N GLY A 201 -19.46 -14.96 4.70
CA GLY A 201 -18.53 -14.48 3.69
C GLY A 201 -17.19 -13.96 4.21
N ARG A 202 -16.37 -13.46 3.29
CA ARG A 202 -15.07 -12.86 3.60
C ARG A 202 -15.25 -11.62 4.47
N ALA A 203 -14.39 -11.48 5.46
CA ALA A 203 -14.38 -10.35 6.39
C ALA A 203 -12.97 -9.75 6.46
N THR A 204 -12.90 -8.43 6.54
CA THR A 204 -11.61 -7.72 6.59
C THR A 204 -11.27 -7.37 8.02
N LEU A 205 -10.15 -7.90 8.51
CA LEU A 205 -9.54 -7.53 9.78
C LEU A 205 -8.55 -6.40 9.53
N THR A 206 -8.78 -5.23 10.13
CA THR A 206 -7.90 -4.06 10.00
C THR A 206 -7.17 -3.78 11.30
N VAL A 207 -5.86 -3.65 11.22
CA VAL A 207 -4.98 -3.22 12.33
C VAL A 207 -4.48 -1.82 12.00
N SER A 208 -4.64 -0.89 12.93
CA SER A 208 -4.22 0.51 12.75
C SER A 208 -2.75 0.74 13.15
N PRO A 209 -2.09 1.79 12.63
CA PRO A 209 -0.67 2.06 12.88
C PRO A 209 -0.25 2.28 14.34
N TRP A 210 -1.19 2.64 15.22
CA TRP A 210 -0.93 2.83 16.65
C TRP A 210 -1.16 1.57 17.49
N GLN A 211 -1.69 0.50 16.89
CA GLN A 211 -1.92 -0.76 17.58
C GLN A 211 -0.67 -1.62 17.54
N THR A 212 -0.30 -2.17 18.70
CA THR A 212 0.88 -3.01 18.87
C THR A 212 0.50 -4.48 18.98
N SER A 213 1.49 -5.38 18.97
CA SER A 213 1.27 -6.82 19.20
C SER A 213 0.51 -7.14 20.49
N SER A 214 0.56 -6.26 21.50
CA SER A 214 -0.22 -6.39 22.73
C SER A 214 -1.73 -6.14 22.55
N ASP A 215 -2.11 -5.38 21.52
CA ASP A 215 -3.50 -5.03 21.21
C ASP A 215 -4.19 -6.07 20.31
N TYR A 216 -3.42 -6.94 19.65
CA TYR A 216 -3.93 -7.91 18.68
C TYR A 216 -4.97 -8.86 19.28
N ASN A 217 -4.78 -9.27 20.54
CA ASN A 217 -5.73 -10.14 21.21
C ASN A 217 -7.12 -9.48 21.32
N SER A 218 -7.17 -8.21 21.71
CA SER A 218 -8.42 -7.45 21.82
C SER A 218 -9.11 -7.25 20.48
N VAL A 219 -8.33 -6.87 19.45
CA VAL A 219 -8.85 -6.63 18.09
C VAL A 219 -9.40 -7.91 17.46
N VAL A 220 -8.66 -9.02 17.58
CA VAL A 220 -9.09 -10.32 17.07
C VAL A 220 -10.34 -10.82 17.82
N LYS A 221 -10.39 -10.64 19.14
CA LYS A 221 -11.54 -11.06 19.94
C LYS A 221 -12.82 -10.28 19.57
N GLU A 222 -12.70 -8.96 19.37
CA GLU A 222 -13.81 -8.13 18.90
C GLU A 222 -14.27 -8.55 17.49
N PHE A 223 -13.33 -8.81 16.58
CA PHE A 223 -13.62 -9.29 15.23
C PHE A 223 -14.33 -10.65 15.23
N LEU A 224 -13.83 -11.64 15.98
CA LEU A 224 -14.44 -12.96 16.07
C LEU A 224 -15.85 -12.89 16.68
N ALA A 225 -16.04 -12.02 17.68
CA ALA A 225 -17.36 -11.78 18.26
C ALA A 225 -18.32 -11.15 17.26
N HIS A 226 -17.87 -10.15 16.49
CA HIS A 226 -18.67 -9.47 15.47
C HIS A 226 -19.14 -10.43 14.36
N HIS A 227 -18.26 -11.32 13.91
CA HIS A 227 -18.55 -12.28 12.84
C HIS A 227 -19.07 -13.64 13.34
N ARG A 228 -19.33 -13.79 14.65
CA ARG A 228 -19.84 -15.02 15.30
C ARG A 228 -18.97 -16.25 15.06
N VAL A 229 -17.66 -16.05 14.96
CA VAL A 229 -16.68 -17.12 14.77
C VAL A 229 -16.32 -17.70 16.14
N LYS A 230 -16.02 -19.00 16.20
CA LYS A 230 -15.67 -19.67 17.46
C LYS A 230 -14.37 -19.08 18.04
N PRO A 231 -14.26 -18.89 19.37
CA PRO A 231 -13.06 -18.33 20.01
C PRO A 231 -11.83 -19.25 19.92
N ILE A 232 -11.98 -20.50 19.46
CA ILE A 232 -10.85 -21.41 19.23
C ILE A 232 -9.83 -20.87 18.21
N PHE A 233 -10.26 -19.96 17.33
CA PHE A 233 -9.39 -19.35 16.31
C PHE A 233 -8.62 -18.14 16.81
N GLU A 234 -8.92 -17.62 18.02
CA GLU A 234 -8.33 -16.39 18.57
C GLU A 234 -6.80 -16.46 18.58
N LYS A 235 -6.25 -17.52 19.19
CA LYS A 235 -4.80 -17.69 19.32
C LYS A 235 -4.10 -17.84 17.97
N ALA A 236 -4.71 -18.58 17.05
CA ALA A 236 -4.14 -18.83 15.73
C ALA A 236 -4.10 -17.55 14.88
N VAL A 237 -5.15 -16.73 14.94
CA VAL A 237 -5.22 -15.46 14.19
C VAL A 237 -4.26 -14.42 14.78
N VAL A 238 -4.08 -14.37 16.10
CA VAL A 238 -3.09 -13.47 16.73
C VAL A 238 -1.66 -13.84 16.29
N LEU A 239 -1.29 -15.12 16.34
CA LEU A 239 0.03 -15.58 15.89
C LEU A 239 0.28 -15.29 14.41
N TYR A 240 -0.76 -15.42 13.58
CA TYR A 240 -0.69 -15.08 12.17
C TYR A 240 -0.42 -13.58 11.95
N LEU A 241 -1.07 -12.69 12.71
CA LEU A 241 -0.80 -11.25 12.61
C LEU A 241 0.62 -10.88 13.06
N GLU A 242 1.13 -11.50 14.14
CA GLU A 242 2.51 -11.29 14.57
C GLU A 242 3.53 -11.75 13.52
N ASP A 243 3.25 -12.86 12.85
CA ASP A 243 4.11 -13.39 11.79
C ASP A 243 4.07 -12.51 10.53
N LEU A 244 2.90 -11.98 10.18
CA LEU A 244 2.75 -10.98 9.12
C LEU A 244 3.52 -9.70 9.44
N GLU A 245 3.45 -9.20 10.68
CA GLU A 245 4.18 -8.01 11.12
C GLU A 245 5.70 -8.22 11.04
N ARG A 246 6.21 -9.40 11.45
CA ARG A 246 7.64 -9.72 11.38
C ARG A 246 8.16 -9.93 9.96
N SER A 247 7.33 -10.50 9.07
CA SER A 247 7.73 -10.83 7.69
C SER A 247 7.51 -9.67 6.71
N ALA A 248 6.73 -8.66 7.09
CA ALA A 248 6.47 -7.50 6.24
C ALA A 248 7.73 -6.63 6.06
N THR A 249 8.14 -6.43 4.82
CA THR A 249 9.20 -5.47 4.45
C THR A 249 8.67 -4.08 4.12
N THR A 250 7.37 -3.97 3.79
CA THR A 250 6.73 -2.75 3.29
C THR A 250 5.30 -2.63 3.82
N PHE A 251 4.89 -1.44 4.25
CA PHE A 251 3.53 -1.13 4.73
C PHE A 251 2.85 -0.07 3.83
N PRO A 252 1.50 -0.05 3.72
CA PRO A 252 0.52 -0.93 4.39
C PRO A 252 0.46 -2.35 3.76
N LEU A 253 0.17 -3.35 4.59
CA LEU A 253 0.14 -4.76 4.16
C LEU A 253 -1.31 -5.20 3.88
N LEU A 254 -1.58 -5.66 2.66
CA LEU A 254 -2.87 -6.26 2.29
C LEU A 254 -2.70 -7.75 2.01
N VAL A 255 -3.36 -8.60 2.79
CA VAL A 255 -3.22 -10.06 2.69
C VAL A 255 -4.58 -10.73 2.59
N LYS A 256 -4.66 -11.81 1.82
CA LYS A 256 -5.83 -12.68 1.75
C LYS A 256 -5.49 -14.01 2.38
N ALA A 257 -6.31 -14.47 3.32
CA ALA A 257 -6.08 -15.73 4.02
C ALA A 257 -7.39 -16.45 4.29
N SER A 258 -7.34 -17.78 4.41
CA SER A 258 -8.47 -18.56 4.88
C SER A 258 -8.33 -18.85 6.37
N LEU A 259 -9.42 -18.72 7.13
CA LEU A 259 -9.44 -19.05 8.56
C LEU A 259 -9.02 -20.52 8.80
N THR A 260 -9.38 -21.43 7.90
CA THR A 260 -9.00 -22.85 7.99
C THR A 260 -7.51 -23.06 7.80
N GLU A 261 -6.87 -22.27 6.94
CA GLU A 261 -5.44 -22.33 6.67
C GLU A 261 -4.65 -21.76 7.85
N ILE A 262 -5.09 -20.62 8.38
CA ILE A 262 -4.51 -20.01 9.59
C ILE A 262 -4.56 -21.01 10.75
N TYR A 263 -5.71 -21.65 10.98
CA TYR A 263 -5.84 -22.64 12.04
C TYR A 263 -4.98 -23.89 11.80
N SER A 264 -4.82 -24.34 10.55
CA SER A 264 -3.94 -25.48 10.26
C SER A 264 -2.47 -25.18 10.51
N ARG A 265 -2.04 -23.91 10.42
CA ARG A 265 -0.64 -23.51 10.64
C ARG A 265 -0.34 -23.12 12.09
N TYR A 266 -1.28 -22.47 12.79
CA TYR A 266 -1.04 -21.85 14.10
C TYR A 266 -1.99 -22.33 15.22
N GLY A 267 -2.93 -23.23 14.91
CA GLY A 267 -3.98 -23.75 15.81
C GLY A 267 -3.58 -24.94 16.68
#